data_AF-A0A7A6S4Z6-F1
#
_entry.id   AF-A0A7A6S4Z6-F1
#
_cell.length_a   1.000
_cell.length_b   1.000
_cell.length_c   1.000
_cell.angle_alpha   90.00
_cell.angle_beta   90.00
_cell.angle_gamma   90.00
#
_symmetry.space_group_name_H-M   'P 1'
#
loop_
_entity.id
_entity.type
_entity.pdbx_description
1 polymer ?
#
loop_
_entity_poly.entity_id
_entity_poly.type
_entity_poly.pdbx_seq_one_letter_code
_entity_poly.pdbx_strand_id
1 'polypeptide(L)'
;MKGLENAIRNLNSLDTRMVPQASAWAINRVAQKAVSVATRQVAGNTVAGDNQVKGIPLKLVRQRVRVFKASPSGKMTARIR
;
A
#
# COMPACT_ATOMS: atom_id res chain seq x y z
N MET A 1 -35.85 -23.97 -11.24
CA MET A 1 -35.10 -22.82 -11.79
C MET A 1 -34.23 -22.04 -10.78
N LYS A 2 -34.17 -22.41 -9.48
CA LYS A 2 -33.37 -21.68 -8.47
C LYS A 2 -31.84 -21.77 -8.65
N GLY A 3 -31.34 -22.84 -9.26
CA GLY A 3 -29.90 -23.05 -9.47
C GLY A 3 -29.27 -22.03 -10.43
N LEU A 4 -29.99 -21.70 -11.52
CA LEU A 4 -29.52 -20.72 -12.50
C LEU A 4 -29.53 -19.30 -11.91
N GLU A 5 -30.58 -18.92 -11.20
CA GLU A 5 -30.66 -17.63 -10.51
C GLU A 5 -29.53 -17.46 -9.48
N ASN A 6 -29.20 -18.51 -8.72
CA ASN A 6 -28.09 -18.49 -7.78
C ASN A 6 -26.74 -18.39 -8.49
N ALA A 7 -26.54 -19.09 -9.62
CA ALA A 7 -25.33 -18.99 -10.41
C ALA A 7 -25.13 -17.57 -10.97
N ILE A 8 -26.18 -16.94 -11.48
CA ILE A 8 -26.16 -15.56 -11.97
C ILE A 8 -25.85 -14.58 -10.83
N ARG A 9 -26.50 -14.74 -9.67
CA ARG A 9 -26.22 -13.91 -8.47
C ARG A 9 -24.77 -14.04 -8.01
N ASN A 10 -24.24 -15.25 -7.98
CA ASN A 10 -22.85 -15.49 -7.61
C ASN A 10 -21.88 -14.83 -8.61
N LEU A 11 -22.14 -14.94 -9.91
CA LEU A 11 -21.35 -14.31 -10.96
C LEU A 11 -21.34 -12.78 -10.83
N ASN A 12 -22.51 -12.17 -10.63
CA ASN A 12 -22.63 -10.71 -10.44
C ASN A 12 -21.96 -10.25 -9.13
N SER A 13 -21.99 -11.08 -8.08
CA SER A 13 -21.32 -10.79 -6.81
C SER A 13 -19.79 -10.86 -6.89
N LEU A 14 -19.26 -11.60 -7.87
CA LEU A 14 -17.83 -11.77 -8.09
C LEU A 14 -17.24 -10.51 -8.72
N ASP A 15 -17.85 -10.01 -9.81
CA ASP A 15 -17.43 -8.78 -10.49
C ASP A 15 -17.45 -7.56 -9.56
N THR A 16 -18.56 -7.38 -8.84
CA THR A 16 -18.74 -6.27 -7.88
C THR A 16 -17.73 -6.27 -6.73
N ARG A 17 -17.08 -7.40 -6.44
CA ARG A 17 -16.05 -7.51 -5.39
C ARG A 17 -14.62 -7.50 -5.96
N MET A 18 -14.41 -8.09 -7.13
CA MET A 18 -13.10 -8.23 -7.74
C MET A 18 -12.51 -6.89 -8.17
N VAL A 19 -13.29 -6.02 -8.83
CA VAL A 19 -12.79 -4.73 -9.33
C VAL A 19 -12.34 -3.82 -8.19
N PRO A 20 -13.12 -3.62 -7.11
CA PRO A 20 -12.66 -2.85 -5.95
C PRO A 20 -11.44 -3.47 -5.24
N GLN A 21 -11.36 -4.81 -5.15
CA GLN A 21 -10.21 -5.51 -4.57
C GLN A 21 -8.93 -5.28 -5.39
N ALA A 22 -9.00 -5.46 -6.70
CA ALA A 22 -7.89 -5.23 -7.61
C ALA A 22 -7.41 -3.76 -7.54
N SER A 23 -8.36 -2.82 -7.49
CA SER A 23 -8.06 -1.40 -7.33
C SER A 23 -7.33 -1.11 -6.02
N ALA A 24 -7.81 -1.66 -4.89
CA ALA A 24 -7.15 -1.54 -3.60
C ALA A 24 -5.72 -2.12 -3.61
N TRP A 25 -5.53 -3.27 -4.26
CA TRP A 25 -4.22 -3.90 -4.41
C TRP A 25 -3.26 -3.03 -5.22
N ALA A 26 -3.71 -2.49 -6.35
CA ALA A 26 -2.91 -1.60 -7.18
C ALA A 26 -2.43 -0.37 -6.39
N ILE A 27 -3.34 0.29 -5.67
CA ILE A 27 -3.03 1.45 -4.84
C ILE A 27 -2.02 1.10 -3.75
N ASN A 28 -2.24 -0.01 -3.04
CA ASN A 28 -1.33 -0.46 -1.99
C ASN A 28 0.05 -0.82 -2.53
N ARG A 29 0.13 -1.42 -3.73
CA ARG A 29 1.39 -1.77 -4.39
C ARG A 29 2.21 -0.52 -4.70
N VAL A 30 1.58 0.51 -5.25
CA VAL A 30 2.24 1.80 -5.55
C VAL A 30 2.70 2.48 -4.28
N ALA A 31 1.85 2.56 -3.25
CA ALA A 31 2.20 3.17 -1.97
C ALA A 31 3.41 2.48 -1.30
N GLN A 32 3.43 1.14 -1.30
CA GLN A 32 4.57 0.38 -0.77
C GLN A 32 5.86 0.63 -1.57
N LYS A 33 5.77 0.71 -2.90
CA LYS A 33 6.92 1.02 -3.75
C LYS A 33 7.46 2.42 -3.47
N ALA A 34 6.58 3.41 -3.36
CA ALA A 34 6.93 4.79 -3.03
C ALA A 34 7.66 4.88 -1.69
N VAL A 35 7.13 4.24 -0.63
CA VAL A 35 7.79 4.18 0.69
C VAL A 35 9.16 3.51 0.60
N SER A 36 9.29 2.43 -0.16
CA SER A 36 10.57 1.74 -0.33
C SER A 36 11.64 2.63 -0.96
N VAL A 37 11.28 3.40 -2.00
CA VAL A 37 12.19 4.35 -2.65
C VAL A 37 12.53 5.51 -1.72
N ALA A 38 11.51 6.15 -1.13
CA ALA A 38 11.70 7.30 -0.24
C ALA A 38 12.55 6.95 0.98
N THR A 39 12.29 5.80 1.63
CA THR A 39 13.07 5.37 2.80
C THR A 39 14.54 5.11 2.47
N ARG A 40 14.85 4.56 1.30
CA ARG A 40 16.23 4.39 0.83
C ARG A 40 16.91 5.73 0.53
N GLN A 41 16.18 6.65 -0.11
CA GLN A 41 16.70 7.98 -0.41
C GLN A 41 17.00 8.77 0.87
N VAL A 42 16.08 8.77 1.83
CA VAL A 42 16.29 9.42 3.15
C VAL A 42 17.45 8.75 3.88
N ALA A 43 17.50 7.41 3.92
CA ALA A 43 18.58 6.69 4.58
C ALA A 43 19.96 6.99 3.98
N GLY A 44 20.08 7.17 2.65
CA GLY A 44 21.35 7.47 1.99
C GLY A 44 21.75 8.95 2.03
N ASN A 45 20.79 9.87 2.13
CA ASN A 45 21.06 11.31 2.06
C ASN A 45 21.09 12.01 3.43
N THR A 46 20.47 11.43 4.45
CA THR A 46 20.47 12.02 5.79
C THR A 46 21.88 11.99 6.36
N VAL A 47 22.36 13.13 6.84
CA VAL A 47 23.63 13.24 7.53
C VAL A 47 23.37 13.10 9.04
N ALA A 48 24.14 12.27 9.73
CA ALA A 48 23.96 11.99 11.15
C ALA A 48 25.19 12.41 11.97
N GLY A 49 24.98 12.87 13.20
CA GLY A 49 26.04 13.37 14.10
C GLY A 49 26.49 14.78 13.73
N ASP A 50 27.77 15.09 13.94
CA ASP A 50 28.40 16.40 13.67
C ASP A 50 28.65 16.67 12.17
N ASN A 51 27.73 16.24 11.31
CA ASN A 51 27.82 16.29 9.86
C ASN A 51 28.97 15.50 9.21
N GLN A 52 29.63 14.59 9.94
CA GLN A 52 30.81 13.88 9.43
C GLN A 52 30.49 12.59 8.66
N VAL A 53 29.32 11.96 8.90
CA VAL A 53 28.94 10.69 8.25
C VAL A 53 27.61 10.86 7.51
N LYS A 54 27.66 10.63 6.20
CA LYS A 54 26.48 10.57 5.36
C LYS A 54 25.85 9.19 5.44
N GLY A 55 24.56 9.16 5.77
CA GLY A 55 23.73 7.97 5.78
C GLY A 55 23.33 7.53 7.18
N ILE A 56 22.12 6.99 7.29
CA ILE A 56 21.58 6.36 8.50
C ILE A 56 21.05 4.96 8.19
N PRO A 57 21.06 4.05 9.18
CA PRO A 57 20.50 2.72 8.99
C PRO A 57 19.05 2.75 8.48
N LEU A 58 18.79 2.06 7.37
CA LEU A 58 17.47 2.00 6.73
C LEU A 58 16.35 1.51 7.69
N LYS A 59 16.70 0.66 8.65
CA LYS A 59 15.75 0.15 9.66
C LYS A 59 15.16 1.28 10.50
N LEU A 60 15.97 2.29 10.87
CA LEU A 60 15.51 3.43 11.67
C LEU A 60 14.50 4.28 10.88
N VAL A 61 14.78 4.55 9.61
CA VAL A 61 13.85 5.29 8.74
C VAL A 61 12.56 4.50 8.53
N ARG A 62 12.66 3.20 8.27
CA ARG A 62 11.48 2.33 8.07
C ARG A 62 10.59 2.23 9.29
N GLN A 63 11.15 2.21 10.50
CA GLN A 63 10.38 2.19 11.75
C GLN A 63 9.55 3.47 11.96
N ARG A 64 9.91 4.57 11.30
CA ARG A 64 9.21 5.86 11.41
C ARG A 64 8.06 6.02 10.42
N VAL A 65 8.01 5.21 9.36
CA VAL A 65 7.00 5.33 8.31
C VAL A 65 5.84 4.35 8.56
N ARG A 66 4.61 4.85 8.45
CA ARG A 66 3.37 4.06 8.54
C ARG A 66 2.57 4.20 7.26
N VAL A 67 2.10 3.07 6.73
CA VAL A 67 1.21 3.03 5.55
C VAL A 67 -0.17 2.57 5.97
N PHE A 68 -1.15 3.46 5.86
CA PHE A 68 -2.56 3.14 5.97
C PHE A 68 -3.05 2.66 4.59
N LYS A 69 -3.38 1.38 4.50
CA LYS A 69 -3.73 0.71 3.24
C LYS A 69 -5.14 1.09 2.77
N ALA A 70 -5.31 1.09 1.45
CA ALA A 70 -6.61 1.14 0.81
C ALA A 70 -7.35 -0.20 1.03
N SER A 71 -8.66 -0.15 1.24
CA SER A 71 -9.53 -1.32 1.44
C SER A 71 -10.86 -1.16 0.70
N PRO A 72 -11.37 -2.19 -0.01
CA PRO A 72 -12.65 -2.13 -0.71
C PRO A 72 -13.84 -1.78 0.19
N SER A 73 -13.76 -2.14 1.47
CA SER A 73 -14.76 -1.84 2.50
C SER A 73 -14.56 -0.47 3.16
N GLY A 74 -13.49 0.25 2.82
CA GLY A 74 -13.10 1.49 3.44
C GLY A 74 -12.66 2.52 2.41
N LYS A 75 -11.66 3.33 2.73
CA LYS A 75 -11.15 4.34 1.81
C LYS A 75 -10.32 3.69 0.70
N MET A 76 -10.60 4.05 -0.56
CA MET A 76 -9.80 3.68 -1.74
C MET A 76 -8.57 4.56 -1.92
N THR A 77 -7.90 4.89 -0.81
CA THR A 77 -6.71 5.73 -0.81
C THR A 77 -5.70 5.17 0.17
N ALA A 78 -4.43 5.08 -0.23
CA ALA A 78 -3.35 4.80 0.70
C ALA A 78 -2.80 6.11 1.27
N ARG A 79 -2.59 6.17 2.59
CA ARG A 79 -1.98 7.33 3.26
C ARG A 79 -0.65 6.92 3.89
N ILE A 80 0.39 7.70 3.63
CA ILE A 80 1.72 7.53 4.22
C ILE A 80 1.87 8.60 5.31
N ARG A 81 2.35 8.19 6.50
CA ARG A 81 2.69 9.09 7.61
C ARG A 81 4.09 8.77 8.11
#